data_AF-A0A151EN16-F1
#
_entry.id   AF-A0A151EN16-F1
#
_cell.length_a   1.000
_cell.length_b   1.000
_cell.length_c   1.000
_cell.angle_alpha   90.00
_cell.angle_beta   90.00
_cell.angle_gamma   90.00
#
_symmetry.space_group_name_H-M   'P 1'
#
loop_
_entity.id
_entity.type
_entity.pdbx_description
1 polymer ?
#
loop_
_entity_poly.entity_id
_entity_poly.type
_entity_poly.pdbx_seq_one_letter_code
_entity_poly.pdbx_strand_id
1 'polypeptide(L)'
;MEEGSILYCEEYIHGDLHNMKFRLTNIGPARIDYDILFPMSVICPKGSFIVEPKGDHCTFTATLSFRFDILLSVLFKKRAEALKTHMKEEGENLKRLLERSNKK
;
A
#
# COMPACT_ATOMS: atom_id res chain seq x y z
N MET A 1 8.62 9.90 -12.64
CA MET A 1 7.90 8.63 -12.81
C MET A 1 6.83 8.83 -13.86
N GLU A 2 6.60 7.83 -14.68
CA GLU A 2 5.60 7.85 -15.76
C GLU A 2 4.78 6.56 -15.75
N GLU A 3 3.61 6.58 -16.37
CA GLU A 3 2.81 5.36 -16.53
C GLU A 3 3.63 4.25 -17.20
N GLY A 4 3.45 3.02 -16.73
CA GLY A 4 4.26 1.86 -17.15
C GLY A 4 5.57 1.67 -16.38
N SER A 5 6.04 2.66 -15.62
CA SER A 5 7.24 2.51 -14.77
C SER A 5 7.10 1.35 -13.79
N ILE A 6 8.20 0.61 -13.58
CA ILE A 6 8.27 -0.46 -12.58
C ILE A 6 9.01 0.05 -11.35
N LEU A 7 8.33 0.08 -10.20
CA LEU A 7 8.93 0.32 -8.90
C LEU A 7 9.33 -1.00 -8.27
N TYR A 8 10.43 -1.00 -7.53
CA TYR A 8 10.92 -2.13 -6.74
C TYR A 8 11.00 -1.72 -5.27
N CYS A 9 10.55 -2.60 -4.38
CA CYS A 9 10.63 -2.43 -2.93
C CYS A 9 11.08 -3.73 -2.29
N GLU A 10 11.87 -3.63 -1.23
CA GLU A 10 12.19 -4.70 -0.32
C GLU A 10 11.61 -4.34 1.05
N GLU A 11 10.77 -5.22 1.61
CA GLU A 11 10.07 -4.95 2.85
C GLU A 11 10.10 -6.18 3.76
N TYR A 12 10.34 -5.98 5.06
CA TYR A 12 10.19 -7.04 6.04
C TYR A 12 8.72 -7.12 6.49
N ILE A 13 8.05 -8.22 6.14
CA ILE A 13 6.67 -8.49 6.58
C ILE A 13 6.71 -9.73 7.46
N HIS A 14 6.24 -9.60 8.72
CA HIS A 14 6.28 -10.67 9.73
C HIS A 14 7.67 -11.30 9.96
N GLY A 15 8.75 -10.57 9.69
CA GLY A 15 10.13 -11.03 9.88
C GLY A 15 10.77 -11.63 8.63
N ASP A 16 10.00 -11.86 7.56
CA ASP A 16 10.51 -12.34 6.28
C ASP A 16 10.75 -11.18 5.32
N LEU A 17 11.82 -11.23 4.53
CA LEU A 17 12.11 -10.24 3.49
C LEU A 17 11.28 -10.52 2.23
N HIS A 18 10.43 -9.57 1.85
CA HIS A 18 9.60 -9.62 0.66
C HIS A 18 10.09 -8.64 -0.39
N ASN A 19 10.33 -9.16 -1.60
CA ASN A 19 10.68 -8.36 -2.76
C ASN A 19 9.43 -8.13 -3.61
N MET A 20 9.05 -6.87 -3.78
CA MET A 20 7.83 -6.48 -4.49
C MET A 20 8.15 -5.60 -5.68
N LYS A 21 7.43 -5.84 -6.78
CA LYS A 21 7.47 -5.01 -7.98
C LYS A 21 6.08 -4.47 -8.25
N PHE A 22 6.00 -3.19 -8.58
CA PHE A 22 4.75 -2.49 -8.87
C PHE A 22 4.86 -1.83 -10.23
N ARG A 23 3.86 -2.00 -11.10
CA ARG A 23 3.75 -1.27 -12.37
C ARG A 23 2.75 -0.14 -12.19
N LEU A 24 3.16 1.09 -12.44
CA LEU A 24 2.25 2.24 -12.44
C LEU A 24 1.30 2.14 -13.64
N THR A 25 0.00 2.23 -13.40
CA THR A 25 -1.03 2.07 -14.45
C THR A 25 -1.83 3.33 -14.72
N ASN A 26 -1.88 4.26 -13.77
CA ASN A 26 -2.45 5.59 -13.95
C ASN A 26 -1.73 6.58 -13.02
N ILE A 27 -1.29 7.72 -13.56
CA ILE A 27 -0.70 8.80 -12.76
C ILE A 27 -1.51 10.08 -12.98
N GLY A 28 -2.39 10.38 -12.04
CA GLY A 28 -3.12 11.64 -11.95
C GLY A 28 -2.49 12.62 -10.96
N PRO A 29 -2.99 13.87 -10.90
CA PRO A 29 -2.48 14.91 -10.01
C PRO A 29 -2.63 14.59 -8.52
N ALA A 30 -3.61 13.75 -8.15
CA ALA A 30 -3.94 13.41 -6.77
C ALA A 30 -4.07 11.88 -6.54
N ARG A 31 -3.88 11.07 -7.57
CA ARG A 31 -4.09 9.63 -7.53
C ARG A 31 -3.03 8.91 -8.35
N ILE A 32 -2.50 7.82 -7.80
CA ILE A 32 -1.63 6.89 -8.51
C ILE A 32 -2.24 5.50 -8.37
N ASP A 33 -2.51 4.84 -9.49
CA ASP A 33 -2.88 3.43 -9.54
C ASP A 33 -1.69 2.58 -9.96
N TYR A 34 -1.63 1.36 -9.42
CA TYR A 34 -0.58 0.42 -9.76
C TYR A 34 -1.05 -1.03 -9.68
N ASP A 35 -0.47 -1.85 -10.55
CA ASP A 35 -0.53 -3.30 -10.46
C ASP A 35 0.66 -3.80 -9.65
N ILE A 36 0.42 -4.79 -8.80
CA ILE A 36 1.49 -5.55 -8.16
C ILE A 36 1.85 -6.69 -9.11
N LEU A 37 3.14 -6.96 -9.29
CA LEU A 37 3.61 -8.01 -10.19
C LEU A 37 3.77 -9.35 -9.47
N PHE A 38 3.90 -10.42 -10.26
CA PHE A 38 4.13 -11.77 -9.74
C PHE A 38 5.41 -11.81 -8.88
N PRO A 39 5.44 -12.55 -7.74
CA PRO A 39 4.41 -13.50 -7.27
C PRO A 39 3.28 -12.90 -6.43
N MET A 40 3.47 -11.69 -5.88
CA MET A 40 2.51 -11.09 -4.94
C MET A 40 1.14 -10.79 -5.56
N SER A 41 1.10 -10.58 -6.88
CA SER A 41 -0.13 -10.32 -7.65
C SER A 41 -1.22 -11.41 -7.53
N VAL A 42 -0.83 -12.64 -7.16
CA VAL A 42 -1.77 -13.75 -6.93
C VAL A 42 -2.71 -13.44 -5.77
N ILE A 43 -2.21 -12.79 -4.72
CA ILE A 43 -2.95 -12.47 -3.50
C ILE A 43 -3.40 -11.01 -3.50
N CYS A 44 -2.53 -10.09 -3.90
CA CYS A 44 -2.81 -8.67 -3.94
C CYS A 44 -2.53 -8.15 -5.35
N PRO A 45 -3.50 -8.12 -6.27
CA PRO A 45 -3.24 -7.79 -7.67
C PRO A 45 -2.91 -6.31 -7.92
N LYS A 46 -3.43 -5.38 -7.11
CA LYS A 46 -3.36 -3.95 -7.39
C LYS A 46 -3.55 -3.09 -6.14
N GLY A 47 -3.15 -1.84 -6.23
CA GLY A 47 -3.41 -0.83 -5.22
C GLY A 47 -3.51 0.57 -5.80
N SER A 48 -3.74 1.52 -4.91
CA SER A 48 -3.79 2.94 -5.26
C SER A 48 -3.35 3.81 -4.10
N PHE A 49 -2.72 4.93 -4.41
CA PHE A 49 -2.48 6.04 -3.50
C PHE A 49 -3.34 7.22 -3.91
N ILE A 50 -3.99 7.86 -2.94
CA ILE A 50 -4.78 9.08 -3.16
C ILE A 50 -4.33 10.14 -2.14
N VAL A 51 -4.09 11.35 -2.61
CA VAL A 51 -3.79 12.52 -1.77
C VAL A 51 -4.85 13.57 -2.03
N GLU A 52 -5.79 13.72 -1.10
CA GLU A 52 -6.87 14.71 -1.20
C GLU A 52 -6.48 15.97 -0.42
N PRO A 53 -6.25 17.12 -1.09
CA PRO A 53 -5.89 18.36 -0.41
C PRO A 53 -7.09 18.91 0.37
N LYS A 54 -6.82 19.44 1.57
CA LYS A 54 -7.78 20.08 2.47
C LYS A 54 -7.18 21.36 3.05
N GLY A 55 -6.86 22.32 2.19
CA GLY A 55 -6.20 23.56 2.61
C GLY A 55 -4.75 23.32 3.02
N ASP A 56 -4.46 23.48 4.31
CA ASP A 56 -3.12 23.32 4.91
C ASP A 56 -2.77 21.86 5.28
N HIS A 57 -3.72 20.95 5.12
CA HIS A 57 -3.53 19.52 5.36
C HIS A 57 -4.03 18.70 4.17
N CYS A 58 -3.83 17.39 4.21
CA CYS A 58 -4.36 16.46 3.22
C CYS A 58 -4.85 15.16 3.88
N THR A 59 -5.77 14.49 3.23
CA THR A 59 -6.06 13.08 3.50
C THR A 59 -5.25 12.22 2.54
N PHE A 60 -4.30 11.45 3.07
CA PHE A 60 -3.61 10.41 2.32
C PHE A 60 -4.30 9.06 2.54
N THR A 61 -4.65 8.39 1.45
CA THR A 61 -5.29 7.07 1.46
C THR A 61 -4.48 6.08 0.64
N ALA A 62 -3.98 5.02 1.28
CA ALA A 62 -3.39 3.86 0.62
C ALA A 62 -4.42 2.73 0.58
N THR A 63 -4.73 2.21 -0.61
CA THR A 63 -5.66 1.10 -0.81
C THR A 63 -4.94 -0.05 -1.47
N LEU A 64 -5.15 -1.27 -0.95
CA LEU A 64 -4.69 -2.52 -1.55
C LEU A 64 -5.91 -3.42 -1.80
N SER A 65 -5.98 -3.98 -2.99
CA SER A 65 -7.02 -4.96 -3.36
C SER A 65 -6.51 -6.35 -3.10
N PHE A 66 -7.21 -7.14 -2.30
CA PHE A 66 -6.82 -8.51 -1.99
C PHE A 66 -7.83 -9.52 -2.55
N ARG A 67 -7.31 -10.60 -3.11
CA ARG A 67 -8.08 -11.78 -3.49
C ARG A 67 -8.13 -12.70 -2.28
N PHE A 68 -9.34 -12.90 -1.77
CA PHE A 68 -9.58 -13.83 -0.67
C PHE A 68 -10.50 -14.93 -1.17
N ASP A 69 -9.93 -16.07 -1.55
CA ASP A 69 -10.73 -17.24 -1.91
C ASP A 69 -11.40 -17.82 -0.66
N ILE A 70 -12.68 -18.15 -0.82
CA ILE A 70 -13.62 -18.56 0.23
C ILE A 70 -13.19 -19.85 0.96
N LEU A 71 -12.29 -20.64 0.38
CA LEU A 71 -11.94 -21.99 0.82
C LEU A 71 -11.21 -22.08 2.19
N LEU A 72 -10.68 -20.97 2.74
CA LEU A 72 -9.89 -20.98 3.99
C LEU A 72 -10.32 -19.89 5.01
N SER A 73 -11.63 -19.74 5.22
CA SER A 73 -12.29 -18.62 5.91
C SER A 73 -11.80 -18.28 7.34
N VAL A 74 -11.34 -19.25 8.14
CA VAL A 74 -10.89 -19.00 9.53
C VAL A 74 -9.45 -18.46 9.59
N LEU A 75 -8.54 -19.06 8.82
CA LEU A 75 -7.16 -18.55 8.70
C LEU A 75 -7.13 -17.19 8.00
N PHE A 76 -8.08 -16.96 7.10
CA PHE A 76 -8.31 -15.68 6.43
C PHE A 76 -8.57 -14.54 7.40
N LYS A 77 -9.50 -14.67 8.36
CA LYS A 77 -9.82 -13.57 9.29
C LYS A 77 -8.61 -13.09 10.07
N LYS A 78 -7.82 -14.03 10.61
CA LYS A 78 -6.59 -13.68 11.36
C LYS A 78 -5.57 -12.96 10.47
N ARG A 79 -5.36 -13.44 9.25
CA ARG A 79 -4.45 -12.81 8.28
C ARG A 79 -4.94 -11.43 7.83
N ALA A 80 -6.23 -11.26 7.61
CA ALA A 80 -6.83 -9.98 7.24
C ALA A 80 -6.67 -8.94 8.36
N GLU A 81 -6.89 -9.33 9.62
CA GLU A 81 -6.67 -8.42 10.75
C GLU A 81 -5.20 -8.08 10.98
N ALA A 82 -4.28 -9.04 10.79
CA ALA A 82 -2.85 -8.79 10.84
C ALA A 82 -2.41 -7.78 9.77
N LEU A 83 -2.90 -7.96 8.53
CA LEU A 83 -2.63 -7.05 7.42
C LEU A 83 -3.20 -5.64 7.66
N LYS A 84 -4.44 -5.54 8.17
CA LYS A 84 -5.02 -4.23 8.55
C LYS A 84 -4.18 -3.54 9.63
N THR A 85 -3.69 -4.30 10.60
CA THR A 85 -2.84 -3.78 11.68
C THR A 85 -1.53 -3.25 11.09
N HIS A 86 -0.87 -4.04 10.25
CA HIS A 86 0.36 -3.63 9.54
C HIS A 86 0.16 -2.32 8.75
N MET A 87 -0.85 -2.26 7.88
CA MET A 87 -1.12 -1.05 7.08
C MET A 87 -1.42 0.18 7.94
N LYS A 88 -2.08 -0.01 9.09
CA LYS A 88 -2.35 1.07 10.04
C LYS A 88 -1.06 1.59 10.67
N GLU A 89 -0.20 0.70 11.12
CA GLU A 89 1.09 1.06 11.72
C GLU A 89 1.99 1.80 10.72
N GLU A 90 2.05 1.36 9.48
CA GLU A 90 2.76 2.05 8.40
C GLU A 90 2.22 3.47 8.17
N GLY A 91 0.89 3.61 8.06
CA GLY A 91 0.25 4.91 7.87
C GLY A 91 0.51 5.87 9.03
N GLU A 92 0.42 5.39 10.27
CA GLU A 92 0.74 6.19 11.45
C GLU A 92 2.21 6.59 11.50
N ASN A 93 3.13 5.68 11.16
CA ASN A 93 4.56 5.96 11.13
C ASN A 93 4.90 6.97 10.04
N LEU A 94 4.37 6.81 8.83
CA LEU A 94 4.55 7.78 7.73
C LEU A 94 4.04 9.16 8.14
N LYS A 95 2.84 9.23 8.71
CA LYS A 95 2.27 10.48 9.22
C LYS A 95 3.19 11.14 10.24
N ARG A 96 3.65 10.39 11.25
CA ARG A 96 4.58 10.90 12.28
C ARG A 96 5.89 11.40 11.67
N LEU A 97 6.46 10.71 10.68
CA LEU A 97 7.70 11.12 10.03
C LEU A 97 7.53 12.45 9.29
N LEU A 98 6.49 12.57 8.47
CA LEU A 98 6.22 13.77 7.69
C LEU A 98 5.86 14.96 8.58
N GLU A 99 5.00 14.78 9.58
CA GLU A 99 4.55 15.86 10.45
C GLU A 99 5.62 16.30 11.47
N ARG A 100 6.52 15.39 11.90
CA ARG A 100 7.67 15.79 12.73
C ARG A 100 8.67 16.63 11.94
N SER A 101 8.88 16.32 10.67
CA SER A 101 9.78 17.10 9.80
C SER A 101 9.27 18.52 9.50
N ASN A 102 7.98 18.77 9.70
CA ASN A 102 7.34 20.09 9.49
C ASN A 102 7.37 21.01 10.73
N LYS A 103 7.93 20.58 11.88
CA LYS A 103 8.17 21.49 13.00
C LYS A 103 9.41 22.35 12.72
N LYS A 104 9.22 23.46 12.04
CA LYS A 104 10.15 24.62 12.07
C LYS A 104 9.77 25.54 13.22
#